data_AF-A0A7S1AEN5-F1
#
_entry.id   AF-A0A7S1AEN5-F1
#
_cell.length_a   1.000
_cell.length_b   1.000
_cell.length_c   1.000
_cell.angle_alpha   90.00
_cell.angle_beta   90.00
_cell.angle_gamma   90.00
#
_symmetry.space_group_name_H-M   'P 1'
#
loop_
_entity.id
_entity.type
_entity.pdbx_description
1 polymer ?
#
loop_
_entity_poly.entity_id
_entity_poly.type
_entity_poly.pdbx_seq_one_letter_code
_entity_poly.pdbx_strand_id
1 'polypeptide(L)'
;RPAVRPSNALRDGSVQPSPSFVPLTTSSVPELVPAPVSLSLPAGTLRAYTKAEQDDIGVTVLLGDYIEKGINHGRKFYQKSGKIPGHEDVDVLLYYWDTRDGADISGWWFGDRVGGSRVWARAATDDQTPPHEGWRVPWDGPPTPDVLLV
;
A
#
# COMPACT_ATOMS: atom_id res chain seq x y z
N ARG A 1 31.74 29.23 -53.60
CA ARG A 1 32.75 30.34 -53.56
C ARG A 1 32.95 30.73 -52.09
N PRO A 2 34.17 31.09 -51.66
CA PRO A 2 35.16 30.08 -51.25
C PRO A 2 35.89 30.40 -49.92
N ALA A 3 36.58 29.35 -49.42
CA ALA A 3 37.93 29.31 -48.85
C ALA A 3 38.45 30.45 -47.97
N VAL A 4 38.97 30.10 -46.78
CA VAL A 4 40.20 30.68 -46.22
C VAL A 4 40.97 29.61 -45.40
N ARG A 5 42.17 29.26 -45.87
CA ARG A 5 43.30 28.62 -45.13
C ARG A 5 43.94 29.64 -44.18
N PRO A 6 44.60 29.29 -43.06
CA PRO A 6 46.04 28.90 -43.08
C PRO A 6 46.45 27.87 -41.99
N SER A 7 47.38 26.97 -42.26
CA SER A 7 48.86 27.02 -42.11
C SER A 7 49.41 26.95 -40.68
N ASN A 8 50.30 25.96 -40.51
CA ASN A 8 51.20 25.63 -39.42
C ASN A 8 51.92 26.79 -38.72
N ALA A 9 52.15 26.62 -37.42
CA ALA A 9 53.40 26.94 -36.70
C ALA A 9 53.35 26.21 -35.34
N LEU A 10 54.21 25.21 -35.09
CA LEU A 10 55.56 25.28 -34.49
C LEU A 10 55.57 25.51 -32.96
N ARG A 11 56.29 24.58 -32.28
CA ARG A 11 57.07 24.65 -31.01
C ARG A 11 56.64 23.55 -30.04
N ASP A 12 57.43 22.51 -29.88
CA ASP A 12 58.68 22.40 -29.08
C ASP A 12 58.40 22.50 -27.57
N GLY A 13 58.75 21.45 -26.85
CA GLY A 13 58.39 21.23 -25.46
C GLY A 13 58.80 19.85 -24.98
N SER A 14 60.10 19.68 -24.74
CA SER A 14 60.71 18.61 -23.95
C SER A 14 60.00 18.45 -22.59
N VAL A 15 59.56 17.23 -22.24
CA VAL A 15 59.07 16.90 -20.90
C VAL A 15 59.63 15.54 -20.47
N GLN A 16 60.11 15.53 -19.23
CA GLN A 16 60.88 14.53 -18.50
C GLN A 16 60.17 13.18 -18.26
N PRO A 17 60.90 12.09 -17.93
CA PRO A 17 60.29 10.79 -17.64
C PRO A 17 59.58 10.76 -16.28
N SER A 18 58.32 10.30 -16.31
CA SER A 18 57.44 10.11 -15.16
C SER A 18 57.90 8.96 -14.24
N PRO A 19 57.72 9.07 -12.91
CA PRO A 19 58.00 8.00 -11.97
C PRO A 19 56.88 6.93 -11.95
N SER A 20 57.32 5.68 -11.77
CA SER A 20 56.49 4.48 -11.63
C SER A 20 55.46 4.60 -10.51
N PHE A 21 54.18 4.51 -10.87
CA PHE A 21 53.07 4.39 -9.92
C PHE A 21 52.89 2.92 -9.53
N VAL A 22 53.01 2.64 -8.24
CA VAL A 22 52.59 1.39 -7.61
C VAL A 22 51.06 1.30 -7.60
N PRO A 23 50.44 0.15 -7.93
CA PRO A 23 49.00 0.01 -7.84
C PRO A 23 48.58 -0.07 -6.37
N LEU A 24 47.72 0.86 -5.95
CA LEU A 24 47.01 0.78 -4.68
C LEU A 24 45.98 -0.37 -4.77
N THR A 25 46.13 -1.34 -3.87
CA THR A 25 45.17 -2.40 -3.58
C THR A 25 43.75 -1.84 -3.51
N THR A 26 42.87 -2.37 -4.36
CA THR A 26 41.43 -2.19 -4.31
C THR A 26 40.89 -2.69 -2.97
N SER A 27 40.57 -1.75 -2.08
CA SER A 27 39.82 -2.02 -0.87
C SER A 27 38.39 -2.43 -1.27
N SER A 28 38.08 -3.70 -1.05
CA SER A 28 36.75 -4.28 -1.25
C SER A 28 35.77 -3.59 -0.30
N VAL A 29 34.92 -2.72 -0.86
CA VAL A 29 33.75 -2.20 -0.15
C VAL A 29 32.71 -3.33 -0.17
N PRO A 30 32.28 -3.88 0.98
CA PRO A 30 31.14 -4.78 0.97
C PRO A 30 29.91 -3.94 0.58
N GLU A 31 29.35 -4.26 -0.58
CA GLU A 31 28.04 -3.80 -1.00
C GLU A 31 27.04 -4.17 0.09
N LEU A 32 26.51 -3.16 0.79
CA LEU A 32 25.42 -3.32 1.73
C LEU A 32 24.21 -3.78 0.93
N VAL A 33 24.03 -5.09 0.82
CA VAL A 33 22.74 -5.69 0.47
C VAL A 33 21.73 -5.10 1.46
N PRO A 34 20.75 -4.27 1.04
CA PRO A 34 19.72 -3.87 1.96
C PRO A 34 19.02 -5.14 2.40
N ALA A 35 19.00 -5.37 3.73
CA ALA A 35 18.18 -6.41 4.33
C ALA A 35 16.77 -6.36 3.72
N PRO A 36 16.06 -7.51 3.60
CA PRO A 36 14.67 -7.48 3.16
C PRO A 36 13.96 -6.48 4.06
N VAL A 37 13.52 -5.37 3.48
CA VAL A 37 12.64 -4.43 4.16
C VAL A 37 11.41 -5.23 4.50
N SER A 38 11.33 -5.74 5.73
CA SER A 38 10.04 -6.04 6.35
C SER A 38 9.28 -4.73 6.26
N LEU A 39 8.43 -4.61 5.25
CA LEU A 39 7.52 -3.49 5.05
C LEU A 39 6.59 -3.49 6.25
N SER A 40 7.03 -2.94 7.39
CA SER A 40 6.14 -2.72 8.50
C SER A 40 5.08 -1.78 7.97
N LEU A 41 3.81 -2.20 8.05
CA LEU A 41 2.72 -1.35 7.61
C LEU A 41 2.83 0.01 8.33
N PRO A 42 2.55 1.13 7.64
CA PRO A 42 2.54 2.43 8.29
C PRO A 42 1.65 2.41 9.53
N ALA A 43 2.02 3.13 10.58
CA ALA A 43 1.19 3.22 11.78
C ALA A 43 -0.24 3.67 11.41
N GLY A 44 -1.26 2.96 11.89
CA GLY A 44 -2.66 3.21 11.52
C GLY A 44 -3.11 2.53 10.22
N THR A 45 -2.37 1.53 9.73
CA THR A 45 -2.77 0.68 8.61
C THR A 45 -3.33 -0.65 9.10
N LEU A 46 -4.39 -1.13 8.46
CA LEU A 46 -4.95 -2.47 8.63
C LEU A 46 -4.85 -3.24 7.32
N ARG A 47 -4.64 -4.55 7.35
CA ARG A 47 -4.63 -5.42 6.18
C ARG A 47 -5.82 -6.37 6.21
N ALA A 48 -6.65 -6.33 5.17
CA ALA A 48 -7.66 -7.34 4.91
C ALA A 48 -7.08 -8.47 4.04
N TYR A 49 -7.24 -9.71 4.47
CA TYR A 49 -6.86 -10.91 3.73
C TYR A 49 -7.91 -12.01 3.91
N THR A 50 -7.86 -13.07 3.09
CA THR A 50 -8.73 -14.23 3.21
C THR A 50 -7.92 -15.51 3.41
N LYS A 51 -8.45 -16.45 4.19
CA LYS A 51 -7.94 -17.84 4.27
C LYS A 51 -8.60 -18.77 3.25
N ALA A 52 -9.66 -18.33 2.58
CA ALA A 52 -10.37 -19.15 1.61
C ALA A 52 -9.46 -19.44 0.40
N GLU A 53 -9.47 -20.68 -0.06
CA GLU A 53 -8.78 -21.08 -1.31
C GLU A 53 -9.58 -20.70 -2.56
N GLN A 54 -10.90 -20.45 -2.39
CA GLN A 54 -11.80 -20.08 -3.47
C GLN A 54 -11.83 -18.56 -3.65
N ASP A 55 -11.69 -18.13 -4.91
CA ASP A 55 -11.78 -16.71 -5.28
C ASP A 55 -13.27 -16.29 -5.37
N ASP A 56 -13.80 -15.76 -4.27
CA ASP A 56 -15.10 -15.10 -4.25
C ASP A 56 -14.91 -13.62 -4.60
N ILE A 57 -15.56 -13.17 -5.68
CA ILE A 57 -15.48 -11.80 -6.20
C ILE A 57 -15.80 -10.78 -5.09
N GLY A 58 -16.77 -11.08 -4.21
CA GLY A 58 -17.15 -10.19 -3.11
C GLY A 58 -16.03 -10.02 -2.08
N VAL A 59 -15.29 -11.10 -1.80
CA VAL A 59 -14.16 -11.11 -0.87
C VAL A 59 -12.94 -10.42 -1.48
N THR A 60 -12.63 -10.71 -2.74
CA THR A 60 -11.45 -10.17 -3.45
C THR A 60 -11.45 -8.66 -3.55
N VAL A 61 -12.64 -8.04 -3.68
CA VAL A 61 -12.81 -6.58 -3.62
C VAL A 61 -12.33 -5.99 -2.29
N LEU A 62 -12.44 -6.72 -1.18
CA LEU A 62 -12.11 -6.24 0.16
C LEU A 62 -10.63 -6.37 0.50
N LEU A 63 -9.90 -7.29 -0.14
CA LEU A 63 -8.52 -7.60 0.22
C LEU A 63 -7.57 -6.43 -0.09
N GLY A 64 -6.68 -6.10 0.84
CA GLY A 64 -5.72 -5.00 0.67
C GLY A 64 -5.40 -4.24 1.95
N ASP A 65 -4.58 -3.19 1.82
CA ASP A 65 -4.25 -2.28 2.92
C ASP A 65 -5.31 -1.19 3.05
N TYR A 66 -5.62 -0.85 4.30
CA TYR A 66 -6.56 0.18 4.70
C TYR A 66 -5.83 1.18 5.58
N ILE A 67 -5.80 2.44 5.15
CA ILE A 67 -5.10 3.52 5.84
C ILE A 67 -6.14 4.34 6.60
N GLU A 68 -5.86 4.63 7.87
CA GLU A 68 -6.68 5.53 8.69
C GLU A 68 -6.90 6.88 7.97
N LYS A 69 -8.17 7.35 7.94
CA LYS A 69 -8.56 8.61 7.30
C LYS A 69 -9.22 9.61 8.23
N GLY A 70 -9.75 9.16 9.37
CA GLY A 70 -10.37 10.04 10.36
C GLY A 70 -11.21 9.28 11.36
N ILE A 71 -12.17 9.99 11.96
CA ILE A 71 -13.06 9.48 13.00
C ILE A 71 -14.50 9.46 12.50
N ASN A 72 -15.20 8.35 12.73
CA ASN A 72 -16.63 8.18 12.55
C ASN A 72 -17.23 7.54 13.82
N HIS A 73 -18.30 8.12 14.36
CA HIS A 73 -18.98 7.58 15.55
C HIS A 73 -18.04 7.28 16.73
N GLY A 74 -17.07 8.18 16.96
CA GLY A 74 -16.07 8.03 18.03
C GLY A 74 -14.97 7.01 17.76
N ARG A 75 -14.95 6.36 16.58
CA ARG A 75 -13.97 5.34 16.20
C ARG A 75 -13.24 5.71 14.92
N LYS A 76 -12.06 5.14 14.71
CA LYS A 76 -11.30 5.35 13.47
C LYS A 76 -12.03 4.72 12.28
N PHE A 77 -12.00 5.39 11.14
CA PHE A 77 -12.35 4.79 9.86
C PHE A 77 -11.14 4.79 8.93
N TYR A 78 -11.15 3.83 8.01
CA TYR A 78 -10.02 3.53 7.14
C TYR A 78 -10.47 3.49 5.69
N GLN A 79 -9.57 3.77 4.76
CA GLN A 79 -9.81 3.68 3.32
C GLN A 79 -8.76 2.79 2.68
N LYS A 80 -9.21 1.91 1.79
CA LYS A 80 -8.34 1.04 1.00
C LYS A 80 -7.35 1.87 0.20
N SER A 81 -6.06 1.52 0.26
CA SER A 81 -5.00 2.21 -0.48
C SER A 81 -5.00 1.87 -1.97
N GLY A 82 -5.35 0.63 -2.30
CA GLY A 82 -5.45 0.12 -3.67
C GLY A 82 -6.82 0.35 -4.30
N LYS A 83 -6.84 0.58 -5.61
CA LYS A 83 -8.05 0.64 -6.41
C LYS A 83 -8.51 -0.76 -6.83
N ILE A 84 -9.81 -0.90 -7.07
CA ILE A 84 -10.38 -2.13 -7.62
C ILE A 84 -10.12 -2.13 -9.14
N PRO A 85 -9.46 -3.16 -9.71
CA PRO A 85 -9.27 -3.25 -11.15
C PRO A 85 -10.61 -3.16 -11.91
N GLY A 86 -10.70 -2.25 -12.88
CA GLY A 86 -11.94 -2.01 -13.64
C GLY A 86 -12.98 -1.12 -12.93
N HIS A 87 -12.74 -0.72 -11.69
CA HIS A 87 -13.62 0.13 -10.87
C HIS A 87 -12.80 1.15 -10.06
N GLU A 88 -11.99 1.98 -10.74
CA GLU A 88 -11.06 2.92 -10.11
C GLU A 88 -11.75 4.09 -9.39
N ASP A 89 -13.00 4.37 -9.79
CA ASP A 89 -13.91 5.37 -9.20
C ASP A 89 -14.52 4.91 -7.87
N VAL A 90 -14.41 3.62 -7.56
CA VAL A 90 -14.95 3.03 -6.33
C VAL A 90 -13.88 3.01 -5.25
N ASP A 91 -14.15 3.70 -4.15
CA ASP A 91 -13.39 3.55 -2.91
C ASP A 91 -13.99 2.43 -2.05
N VAL A 92 -13.17 1.85 -1.18
CA VAL A 92 -13.62 0.91 -0.15
C VAL A 92 -13.21 1.47 1.20
N LEU A 93 -14.20 1.75 2.05
CA LEU A 93 -14.01 2.27 3.39
C LEU A 93 -14.39 1.20 4.41
N LEU A 94 -13.64 1.18 5.51
CA LEU A 94 -13.91 0.40 6.70
C LEU A 94 -14.29 1.35 7.83
N TYR A 95 -15.53 1.27 8.31
CA TYR A 95 -16.08 2.23 9.28
C TYR A 95 -17.07 1.57 10.25
N TYR A 96 -17.24 2.17 11.43
CA TYR A 96 -18.25 1.75 12.40
C TYR A 96 -19.57 2.48 12.20
N TRP A 97 -20.71 1.83 12.46
CA TRP A 97 -22.04 2.43 12.57
C TRP A 97 -22.62 2.16 13.95
N ASP A 98 -23.11 3.19 14.63
CA ASP A 98 -23.70 3.06 15.95
C ASP A 98 -25.15 2.55 15.89
N THR A 99 -25.82 2.50 17.04
CA THR A 99 -27.17 1.95 17.17
C THR A 99 -28.27 2.95 16.84
N ARG A 100 -27.95 4.13 16.27
CA ARG A 100 -28.94 5.22 16.08
C ARG A 100 -30.09 4.86 15.15
N ASP A 101 -29.84 3.95 14.21
CA ASP A 101 -30.80 3.46 13.23
C ASP A 101 -31.26 2.02 13.54
N GLY A 102 -30.87 1.49 14.71
CA GLY A 102 -31.19 0.14 15.17
C GLY A 102 -29.94 -0.72 15.43
N ALA A 103 -30.01 -1.55 16.48
CA ALA A 103 -28.93 -2.47 16.81
C ALA A 103 -28.64 -3.46 15.66
N ASP A 104 -29.67 -3.82 14.91
CA ASP A 104 -29.59 -4.76 13.78
C ASP A 104 -28.78 -4.25 12.60
N ILE A 105 -28.41 -2.97 12.54
CA ILE A 105 -27.51 -2.40 11.50
C ILE A 105 -26.28 -1.72 12.09
N SER A 106 -26.11 -1.80 13.41
CA SER A 106 -24.89 -1.36 14.09
C SER A 106 -23.72 -2.33 13.83
N GLY A 107 -22.50 -1.84 13.98
CA GLY A 107 -21.30 -2.65 13.81
C GLY A 107 -20.30 -2.08 12.82
N TRP A 108 -19.33 -2.89 12.42
CA TRP A 108 -18.31 -2.54 11.46
C TRP A 108 -18.72 -2.91 10.04
N TRP A 109 -18.42 -2.03 9.08
CA TRP A 109 -18.87 -2.11 7.71
C TRP A 109 -17.73 -1.87 6.72
N PHE A 110 -17.76 -2.65 5.63
CA PHE A 110 -17.10 -2.29 4.38
C PHE A 110 -18.13 -1.67 3.42
N GLY A 111 -17.88 -0.44 2.97
CA GLY A 111 -18.78 0.27 2.07
C GLY A 111 -18.07 1.32 1.22
N ASP A 112 -18.75 1.81 0.19
CA ASP A 112 -18.18 2.77 -0.77
C ASP A 112 -17.99 4.18 -0.18
N ARG A 113 -18.72 4.45 0.90
CA ARG A 113 -18.59 5.63 1.76
C ARG A 113 -19.16 5.35 3.14
N VAL A 114 -18.76 6.17 4.11
CA VAL A 114 -19.34 6.14 5.46
C VAL A 114 -20.85 6.41 5.38
N GLY A 115 -21.66 5.47 5.86
CA GLY A 115 -23.13 5.56 5.84
C GLY A 115 -23.77 5.49 4.46
N GLY A 116 -23.03 5.02 3.45
CA GLY A 116 -23.55 4.81 2.10
C GLY A 116 -24.50 3.63 1.99
N SER A 117 -25.24 3.57 0.89
CA SER A 117 -26.13 2.45 0.60
C SER A 117 -25.42 1.24 0.00
N ARG A 118 -24.21 1.42 -0.56
CA ARG A 118 -23.43 0.34 -1.16
C ARG A 118 -22.44 -0.20 -0.14
N VAL A 119 -22.77 -1.38 0.37
CA VAL A 119 -22.02 -2.10 1.39
C VAL A 119 -21.73 -3.52 0.91
N TRP A 120 -20.56 -4.04 1.27
CA TRP A 120 -20.11 -5.37 0.88
C TRP A 120 -20.14 -6.34 2.04
N ALA A 121 -19.69 -5.89 3.21
CA ALA A 121 -19.47 -6.77 4.33
C ALA A 121 -19.74 -6.08 5.66
N ARG A 122 -20.08 -6.89 6.65
CA ARG A 122 -20.40 -6.42 8.00
C ARG A 122 -19.89 -7.38 9.07
N ALA A 123 -19.42 -6.83 10.17
CA ALA A 123 -19.25 -7.54 11.44
C ALA A 123 -20.09 -6.85 12.53
N ALA A 124 -20.96 -7.59 13.18
CA ALA A 124 -21.90 -7.06 14.19
C ALA A 124 -21.22 -6.98 15.58
N THR A 125 -20.19 -6.14 15.71
CA THR A 125 -19.48 -5.90 16.98
C THR A 125 -19.37 -4.41 17.29
N ASP A 126 -19.32 -4.07 18.58
CA ASP A 126 -19.22 -2.71 19.10
C ASP A 126 -17.79 -2.37 19.60
N ASP A 127 -16.78 -3.07 19.10
CA ASP A 127 -15.38 -2.87 19.48
C ASP A 127 -14.81 -1.54 19.00
N GLN A 128 -13.90 -0.91 19.77
CA GLN A 128 -13.26 0.36 19.39
C GLN A 128 -12.44 0.31 18.09
N THR A 129 -12.01 -0.90 17.69
CA THR A 129 -11.31 -1.17 16.45
C THR A 129 -12.07 -2.22 15.65
N PRO A 130 -11.87 -2.30 14.32
CA PRO A 130 -12.45 -3.36 13.51
C PRO A 130 -12.08 -4.74 14.08
N PRO A 131 -13.02 -5.70 14.08
CA PRO A 131 -12.74 -7.03 14.60
C PRO A 131 -11.83 -7.80 13.62
N HIS A 132 -10.96 -8.63 14.19
CA HIS A 132 -10.08 -9.51 13.43
C HIS A 132 -10.87 -10.50 12.56
N GLU A 133 -12.04 -10.95 13.01
CA GLU A 133 -12.87 -11.97 12.35
C GLU A 133 -14.38 -11.71 12.55
N GLY A 134 -15.25 -12.61 12.07
CA GLY A 134 -16.71 -12.49 12.24
C GLY A 134 -17.41 -11.68 11.14
N TRP A 135 -16.72 -11.46 10.03
CA TRP A 135 -17.25 -10.79 8.85
C TRP A 135 -18.30 -11.65 8.13
N ARG A 136 -19.32 -10.99 7.58
CA ARG A 136 -20.28 -11.56 6.63
C ARG A 136 -20.02 -10.94 5.27
N VAL A 137 -19.84 -11.76 4.24
CA VAL A 137 -19.70 -11.34 2.85
C VAL A 137 -20.60 -12.23 1.98
N PRO A 138 -21.68 -11.70 1.36
CA PRO A 138 -22.19 -10.33 1.49
C PRO A 138 -22.65 -10.02 2.92
N TRP A 139 -22.84 -8.74 3.23
CA TRP A 139 -23.17 -8.25 4.58
C TRP A 139 -24.43 -8.86 5.23
N ASP A 140 -25.40 -9.28 4.41
CA ASP A 140 -26.65 -9.95 4.78
C ASP A 140 -26.58 -11.48 4.66
N GLY A 141 -25.42 -12.01 4.27
CA GLY A 141 -25.17 -13.42 4.08
C GLY A 141 -24.84 -14.18 5.36
N PRO A 142 -24.54 -15.49 5.23
CA PRO A 142 -24.02 -16.29 6.32
C PRO A 142 -22.63 -15.77 6.78
N PRO A 143 -22.22 -16.05 8.04
CA PRO A 143 -20.87 -15.72 8.49
C PRO A 143 -19.81 -16.36 7.59
N THR A 144 -18.85 -15.55 7.14
CA THR A 144 -17.70 -16.00 6.36
C THR A 144 -16.49 -16.08 7.30
N PRO A 145 -16.02 -17.28 7.68
CA PRO A 145 -14.94 -17.44 8.66
C PRO A 145 -13.56 -17.00 8.11
N ASP A 146 -13.47 -16.75 6.80
CA ASP A 146 -12.18 -16.66 6.13
C ASP A 146 -11.65 -15.23 5.98
N VAL A 147 -12.49 -14.20 6.09
CA VAL A 147 -12.06 -12.80 5.98
C VAL A 147 -11.49 -12.31 7.31
N LEU A 148 -10.25 -11.85 7.28
CA LEU A 148 -9.48 -11.46 8.46
C LEU A 148 -8.86 -10.07 8.33
N LEU A 149 -8.76 -9.37 9.45
CA LEU A 149 -8.09 -8.06 9.57
C LEU A 149 -6.94 -8.10 10.59
N VAL A 150 -5.75 -7.66 10.16
CA VAL A 150 -4.53 -7.55 10.99
C VAL A 150 -3.85 -6.20 10.90
#